data_AF-A0A0S2UP87-F1
#
_entry.id   AF-A0A0S2UP87-F1
#
_cell.length_a   1.000
_cell.length_b   1.000
_cell.length_c   1.000
_cell.angle_alpha   90.00
_cell.angle_beta   90.00
_cell.angle_gamma   90.00
#
_symmetry.space_group_name_H-M   'P 1'
#
loop_
_entity.id
_entity.type
_entity.pdbx_description
1 polymer ?
#
loop_
_entity_poly.entity_id
_entity_poly.type
_entity_poly.pdbx_seq_one_letter_code
_entity_poly.pdbx_strand_id
1 'polypeptide(L)'
;MLILKNKFVNNNYILKMLTAGLILKGWEVKQIKYKYIDIKNSFIFSFKKEIFIKNFLISNKKNNYNNRNIKLLLNKKEIKELLIKLRKFKILPFEIFLIKNLIKLNIVIVLNKENAIFKR
;
A
#
# COMPACT_ATOMS: atom_id res chain seq x y z
N MET A 1 -11.52 -6.62 -10.12
CA MET A 1 -11.09 -7.95 -9.62
C MET A 1 -10.14 -7.77 -8.45
N LEU A 2 -10.43 -8.38 -7.29
CA LEU A 2 -9.56 -8.33 -6.12
C LEU A 2 -8.35 -9.27 -6.32
N ILE A 3 -7.14 -8.78 -6.05
CA ILE A 3 -5.89 -9.55 -6.18
C ILE A 3 -5.45 -10.03 -4.80
N LEU A 4 -5.33 -9.10 -3.86
CA LEU A 4 -4.81 -9.36 -2.53
C LEU A 4 -5.45 -8.40 -1.52
N LYS A 5 -5.76 -8.91 -0.33
CA LYS A 5 -6.30 -8.12 0.79
C LYS A 5 -5.46 -8.35 2.03
N ASN A 6 -5.10 -7.27 2.71
CA ASN A 6 -4.35 -7.29 3.94
C ASN A 6 -5.27 -7.68 5.09
N LYS A 7 -5.15 -8.93 5.58
CA LYS A 7 -5.94 -9.42 6.72
C LYS A 7 -5.43 -8.89 8.07
N PHE A 8 -4.25 -8.29 8.12
CA PHE A 8 -3.63 -7.80 9.35
C PHE A 8 -4.10 -6.40 9.76
N VAL A 9 -4.75 -5.69 8.85
CA VAL A 9 -5.36 -4.40 9.14
C VAL A 9 -6.77 -4.65 9.65
N ASN A 10 -7.01 -4.28 10.91
CA ASN A 10 -8.33 -4.42 11.50
C ASN A 10 -9.27 -3.32 10.95
N ASN A 11 -10.39 -3.74 10.36
CA ASN A 11 -11.35 -2.84 9.73
C ASN A 11 -11.96 -1.82 10.71
N ASN A 12 -12.06 -2.18 11.99
CA ASN A 12 -12.73 -1.37 13.00
C ASN A 12 -12.00 -0.06 13.30
N TYR A 13 -10.72 0.05 12.96
CA TYR A 13 -9.89 1.23 13.22
C TYR A 13 -9.60 2.05 11.97
N ILE A 14 -10.26 1.76 10.85
CA ILE A 14 -10.09 2.50 9.59
C ILE A 14 -10.89 3.80 9.67
N LEU A 15 -10.18 4.93 9.64
CA LEU A 15 -10.78 6.26 9.63
C LEU A 15 -11.24 6.69 8.24
N LYS A 16 -10.41 6.40 7.23
CA LYS A 16 -10.62 6.83 5.85
C LYS A 16 -9.87 5.90 4.92
N MET A 17 -10.47 5.60 3.79
CA MET A 17 -9.91 4.79 2.72
C MET A 17 -9.75 5.66 1.47
N LEU A 18 -8.63 5.49 0.78
CA LEU A 18 -8.30 6.23 -0.44
C LEU A 18 -7.74 5.25 -1.48
N THR A 19 -8.01 5.53 -2.75
CA THR A 19 -7.54 4.71 -3.87
C THR A 19 -6.36 5.38 -4.54
N ALA A 20 -5.23 4.69 -4.61
CA ALA A 20 -4.01 5.16 -5.26
C ALA A 20 -3.65 4.30 -6.49
N GLY A 21 -3.08 4.94 -7.50
CA GLY A 21 -2.34 4.25 -8.56
C GLY A 21 -0.93 3.90 -8.10
N LEU A 22 -0.32 2.88 -8.69
CA LEU A 22 1.04 2.43 -8.37
C LEU A 22 1.96 2.59 -9.58
N ILE A 23 3.18 3.10 -9.36
CA ILE A 23 4.23 3.05 -10.37
C ILE A 23 4.98 1.73 -10.28
N LEU A 24 4.68 0.83 -11.23
CA LEU A 24 5.18 -0.55 -11.29
C LEU A 24 6.05 -0.76 -12.53
N LYS A 25 7.04 -1.65 -12.43
CA LYS A 25 7.79 -2.19 -13.56
C LYS A 25 7.01 -3.34 -14.20
N GLY A 26 7.24 -3.60 -15.48
CA GLY A 26 6.50 -4.64 -16.23
C GLY A 26 6.54 -6.03 -15.57
N TRP A 27 7.69 -6.44 -15.04
CA TRP A 27 7.81 -7.72 -14.34
C TRP A 27 6.99 -7.76 -13.03
N GLU A 28 6.81 -6.64 -12.35
CA GLU A 28 6.05 -6.55 -11.10
C GLU A 28 4.56 -6.65 -11.35
N VAL A 29 4.08 -6.03 -12.43
CA VAL A 29 2.70 -6.20 -12.89
C VAL A 29 2.39 -7.68 -13.09
N LYS A 30 3.32 -8.42 -13.71
CA LYS A 30 3.21 -9.87 -13.91
C LYS A 30 3.17 -10.62 -12.57
N GLN A 31 4.08 -10.34 -11.65
CA GLN A 31 4.10 -11.01 -10.33
C GLN A 31 2.87 -10.68 -9.48
N ILE A 32 2.39 -9.44 -9.54
CA ILE A 32 1.20 -9.00 -8.82
C ILE A 32 -0.03 -9.75 -9.32
N LYS A 33 -0.17 -9.90 -10.65
CA LYS A 33 -1.25 -10.70 -11.25
C LYS A 33 -1.20 -12.17 -10.82
N TYR A 34 -0.01 -12.73 -10.62
CA TYR A 34 0.19 -14.07 -10.07
C TYR A 34 0.11 -14.17 -8.54
N LYS A 35 -0.20 -13.07 -7.84
CA LYS A 35 -0.30 -13.00 -6.37
C LYS A 35 1.00 -13.33 -5.61
N TYR A 36 2.15 -13.20 -6.26
CA TYR A 36 3.47 -13.37 -5.62
C TYR A 36 3.94 -12.09 -4.93
N ILE A 37 3.18 -11.63 -3.93
CA ILE A 37 3.44 -10.38 -3.20
C ILE A 37 3.21 -10.62 -1.70
N ASP A 38 4.03 -9.99 -0.86
CA ASP A 38 3.75 -9.81 0.56
C ASP A 38 3.63 -8.32 0.94
N ILE A 39 2.53 -7.97 1.62
CA ILE A 39 2.23 -6.61 2.09
C ILE A 39 2.08 -6.51 3.60
N LYS A 40 2.34 -7.59 4.35
CA LYS A 40 2.10 -7.65 5.81
C LYS A 40 2.78 -6.51 6.58
N ASN A 41 4.06 -6.30 6.32
CA ASN A 41 4.89 -5.31 7.02
C ASN A 41 5.07 -4.01 6.22
N SER A 42 4.24 -3.81 5.19
CA SER A 42 4.32 -2.66 4.33
C SER A 42 3.60 -1.46 4.92
N PHE A 43 4.18 -0.28 4.76
CA PHE A 43 3.65 0.97 5.29
C PHE A 43 3.87 2.11 4.31
N ILE A 44 3.05 3.14 4.43
CA ILE A 44 3.11 4.31 3.57
C ILE A 44 3.85 5.42 4.29
N PHE A 45 4.76 6.06 3.58
CA PHE A 45 5.52 7.19 4.07
C PHE A 45 5.53 8.31 3.03
N SER A 46 5.84 9.51 3.48
CA SER A 46 6.04 10.65 2.59
C SER A 46 7.52 10.96 2.44
N PHE A 47 7.92 11.32 1.23
CA PHE A 47 9.27 11.77 0.91
C PHE A 47 9.19 12.87 -0.14
N LYS A 48 9.81 14.02 0.10
CA LYS A 48 9.83 15.19 -0.82
C LYS A 48 8.43 15.57 -1.35
N LYS A 49 7.41 15.64 -0.48
CA LYS A 49 6.00 15.92 -0.83
C LYS A 49 5.32 14.88 -1.72
N GLU A 50 5.95 13.73 -1.93
CA GLU A 50 5.38 12.59 -2.64
C GLU A 50 5.13 11.45 -1.65
N ILE A 51 4.31 10.49 -2.06
CA ILE A 51 3.88 9.38 -1.20
C ILE A 51 4.43 8.08 -1.77
N PHE A 52 5.01 7.27 -0.90
CA PHE A 52 5.64 6.01 -1.25
C PHE A 52 5.18 4.91 -0.31
N ILE A 53 5.28 3.67 -0.80
CA ILE A 53 5.12 2.46 0.00
C ILE A 53 6.50 1.86 0.23
N LYS A 54 6.80 1.54 1.49
CA LYS A 54 8.00 0.82 1.91
C LYS A 54 7.64 -0.61 2.30
N ASN A 55 8.61 -1.52 2.21
CA ASN A 55 8.47 -2.93 2.57
C ASN A 55 7.39 -3.66 1.77
N PHE A 56 7.15 -3.22 0.54
CA PHE A 56 6.27 -3.91 -0.40
C PHE A 56 7.10 -4.98 -1.14
N LEU A 57 6.99 -6.23 -0.68
CA LEU A 57 7.84 -7.31 -1.16
C LEU A 57 7.17 -8.01 -2.35
N ILE A 58 7.78 -7.89 -3.51
CA ILE A 58 7.34 -8.59 -4.73
C ILE A 58 8.36 -9.68 -5.01
N SER A 59 7.91 -10.94 -5.00
CA SER A 59 8.80 -12.08 -5.24
C SER A 59 9.14 -12.13 -6.73
N ASN A 60 10.44 -12.13 -7.04
CA ASN A 60 10.90 -12.46 -8.38
C ASN A 60 11.14 -13.98 -8.45
N LYS A 61 10.95 -14.60 -9.62
CA LYS A 61 11.07 -16.06 -9.88
C LYS A 61 12.37 -16.74 -9.37
N LYS A 62 13.35 -15.98 -8.87
CA LYS A 62 14.66 -16.43 -8.37
C LYS A 62 14.88 -16.04 -6.88
N ASN A 63 13.89 -16.23 -6.00
CA ASN A 63 13.96 -16.00 -4.54
C ASN A 63 14.45 -14.62 -4.03
N ASN A 64 14.70 -13.65 -4.91
CA ASN A 64 15.10 -12.31 -4.54
C ASN A 64 13.86 -11.41 -4.44
N TYR A 65 13.56 -10.97 -3.22
CA TYR A 65 12.56 -9.93 -2.98
C TYR A 65 13.18 -8.56 -3.26
N ASN A 66 12.59 -7.82 -4.20
CA ASN A 66 12.98 -6.44 -4.43
C ASN A 66 12.26 -5.54 -3.43
N ASN A 67 12.96 -5.10 -2.39
CA ASN A 67 12.45 -4.09 -1.47
C ASN A 67 12.67 -2.69 -2.05
N ARG A 68 11.91 -2.35 -3.10
CA ARG A 68 11.94 -1.00 -3.66
C ARG A 68 10.81 -0.15 -3.07
N ASN A 69 11.08 1.14 -2.93
CA ASN A 69 10.02 2.09 -2.60
C ASN A 69 9.14 2.29 -3.85
N ILE A 70 7.83 2.08 -3.70
CA ILE A 70 6.86 2.23 -4.78
C ILE A 70 6.15 3.57 -4.64
N LYS A 71 6.23 4.41 -5.67
CA LYS A 71 5.54 5.70 -5.69
C LYS A 71 4.04 5.50 -5.89
N LEU A 72 3.26 6.23 -5.09
CA LEU A 72 1.80 6.30 -5.18
C LEU A 72 1.37 7.50 -6.01
N LEU A 73 0.42 7.26 -6.92
CA LEU A 73 -0.23 8.27 -7.75
C LEU A 73 -1.59 8.60 -7.14
N LEU A 74 -1.69 9.81 -6.59
CA LEU A 74 -2.86 10.34 -5.89
C LEU A 74 -3.12 11.76 -6.37
N ASN A 75 -4.32 12.28 -6.12
CA ASN A 75 -4.64 13.67 -6.46
C ASN A 75 -3.89 14.65 -5.55
N LYS A 76 -3.59 15.85 -6.05
CA LYS A 76 -2.88 16.90 -5.28
C LYS A 76 -3.56 17.22 -3.94
N LYS A 77 -4.89 17.22 -3.89
CA LYS A 77 -5.68 17.46 -2.66
C LYS A 77 -5.48 16.32 -1.66
N GLU A 78 -5.57 15.07 -2.12
CA GLU A 78 -5.37 13.86 -1.29
C GLU A 78 -3.95 13.79 -0.75
N ILE A 79 -2.94 14.14 -1.56
CA ILE A 79 -1.54 14.18 -1.12
C ILE A 79 -1.37 15.17 0.02
N LYS A 80 -1.92 16.38 -0.09
CA LYS A 80 -1.87 17.38 1.00
C LYS A 80 -2.53 16.86 2.27
N GLU A 81 -3.70 16.24 2.15
CA GLU A 81 -4.42 15.65 3.29
C GLU A 81 -3.61 14.52 3.96
N LEU A 82 -3.02 13.64 3.15
CA LEU A 82 -2.19 12.53 3.61
C LEU A 82 -0.91 13.01 4.29
N LEU A 83 -0.26 14.06 3.78
CA LEU A 83 0.93 14.66 4.40
C LEU A 83 0.64 15.16 5.82
N ILE A 84 -0.53 15.77 6.03
CA ILE A 84 -0.96 16.23 7.36
C ILE A 84 -1.25 15.02 8.25
N LYS A 85 -1.96 14.03 7.73
CA LYS A 85 -2.37 12.84 8.50
C LYS A 85 -1.19 11.94 8.87
N LEU A 86 -0.18 11.82 8.02
CA LEU A 86 1.04 11.04 8.29
C LEU A 86 1.80 11.51 9.53
N ARG A 87 1.60 12.75 9.99
CA ARG A 87 2.22 13.26 11.22
C ARG A 87 1.63 12.65 12.50
N LYS A 88 0.34 12.26 12.47
CA LYS A 88 -0.41 11.81 13.66
C LYS A 88 -0.91 10.37 13.54
N PHE A 89 -1.12 9.88 12.32
CA PHE A 89 -1.74 8.60 12.03
C PHE A 89 -0.82 7.69 11.23
N LYS A 90 -1.02 6.37 11.38
CA LYS A 90 -0.38 5.39 10.50
C LYS A 90 -1.23 5.19 9.26
N ILE A 91 -0.58 5.00 8.13
CA ILE A 91 -1.23 4.71 6.86
C ILE A 91 -0.71 3.38 6.35
N LEU A 92 -1.64 2.46 6.12
CA LEU A 92 -1.34 1.09 5.76
C LEU A 92 -1.98 0.76 4.40
N PRO A 93 -1.34 -0.11 3.60
CA PRO A 93 -1.97 -0.68 2.43
C PRO A 93 -3.02 -1.72 2.85
N PHE A 94 -4.20 -1.64 2.26
CA PHE A 94 -5.34 -2.47 2.61
C PHE A 94 -5.63 -3.52 1.55
N GLU A 95 -5.80 -3.14 0.29
CA GLU A 95 -6.10 -4.10 -0.77
C GLU A 95 -5.55 -3.66 -2.12
N ILE A 96 -5.15 -4.65 -2.90
CA ILE A 96 -4.69 -4.49 -4.28
C ILE A 96 -5.75 -5.11 -5.18
N PHE A 97 -6.14 -4.37 -6.20
CA PHE A 97 -7.20 -4.76 -7.10
C PHE A 97 -6.96 -4.20 -8.50
N LEU A 98 -7.62 -4.80 -9.47
CA LEU A 98 -7.54 -4.43 -10.88
C LEU A 98 -8.81 -3.68 -11.29
N ILE A 99 -8.65 -2.47 -11.85
CA ILE A 99 -9.70 -1.71 -12.53
C ILE A 99 -9.24 -1.46 -13.97
N LYS A 100 -9.99 -1.92 -14.97
CA LYS A 100 -9.67 -1.70 -16.41
C LYS A 100 -8.21 -2.02 -16.73
N ASN A 101 -7.72 -3.18 -16.28
CA ASN A 101 -6.34 -3.65 -16.40
C ASN A 101 -5.25 -2.85 -15.67
N LEU A 102 -5.60 -1.78 -14.96
CA LEU A 102 -4.69 -1.03 -14.12
C LEU A 102 -4.73 -1.57 -12.69
N ILE A 103 -3.55 -1.78 -12.11
CA ILE A 103 -3.40 -2.17 -10.72
C ILE A 103 -3.56 -0.92 -9.86
N LYS A 104 -4.51 -0.99 -8.93
CA LYS A 104 -4.75 0.04 -7.93
C LYS A 104 -4.59 -0.54 -6.54
N LEU A 105 -4.25 0.34 -5.61
CA LEU A 105 -4.08 0.03 -4.21
C LEU A 105 -5.01 0.92 -3.40
N ASN A 106 -5.81 0.31 -2.53
CA ASN A 106 -6.48 1.06 -1.49
C ASN A 106 -5.59 1.16 -0.26
N ILE A 107 -5.46 2.39 0.21
CA ILE A 107 -4.71 2.75 1.41
C ILE A 107 -5.69 3.22 2.46
N VAL A 108 -5.39 2.93 3.72
CA VAL A 108 -6.25 3.25 4.85
C VAL A 108 -5.47 4.00 5.91
N ILE A 109 -6.12 5.03 6.45
CA ILE A 109 -5.61 5.80 7.59
C ILE A 109 -6.15 5.13 8.85
N VAL A 110 -5.25 4.84 9.79
CA VAL A 110 -5.57 4.13 11.03
C VAL A 110 -5.21 5.00 12.24
N LEU A 111 -6.08 4.97 13.24
CA LEU A 111 -6.05 5.87 14.40
C LEU A 111 -4.85 5.61 15.33
N ASN A 112 -4.43 4.34 15.48
CA ASN A 112 -3.49 3.96 16.54
C ASN A 112 -2.30 3.10 16.09
N LYS A 113 -1.14 3.29 16.73
CA LYS A 113 0.16 2.72 16.33
C LYS A 113 0.33 1.26 16.75
N GLU A 114 -0.31 0.85 17.83
CA GLU A 114 -0.10 -0.43 18.53
C GLU A 114 -1.20 -1.47 18.25
N ASN A 115 -2.44 -1.03 17.99
CA ASN A 115 -3.61 -1.92 17.84
C ASN A 115 -4.00 -2.19 16.37
N ALA A 116 -3.35 -1.51 15.42
CA ALA A 116 -3.70 -1.57 14.00
C ALA A 116 -3.20 -2.82 13.28
N ILE A 117 -2.13 -3.42 13.79
CA ILE A 117 -1.48 -4.60 13.25
C ILE A 117 -1.73 -5.68 14.28
N PHE A 118 -2.36 -6.80 13.91
CA PHE A 118 -2.45 -7.96 14.80
C PHE A 118 -1.03 -8.37 15.20
N LYS A 119 -0.62 -8.00 16.44
CA LYS A 119 0.48 -8.67 17.14
C LYS A 119 -0.05 -10.06 17.45
N ARG A 120 0.43 -11.06 16.70
CA ARG A 120 0.46 -12.41 17.24
C ARG A 120 1.53 -12.45 18.33
#